data_AF-E3NBZ4-F1
#
_entry.id   AF-E3NBZ4-F1
#
_cell.length_a   1.000
_cell.length_b   1.000
_cell.length_c   1.000
_cell.angle_alpha   90.00
_cell.angle_beta   90.00
_cell.angle_gamma   90.00
#
_symmetry.space_group_name_H-M   'P 1'
#
loop_
_entity.id
_entity.type
_entity.pdbx_description
1 polymer ?
#
loop_
_entity_poly.entity_id
_entity_poly.type
_entity_poly.pdbx_seq_one_letter_code
_entity_poly.pdbx_strand_id
1 'polypeptide(L)'
;MAIKGHRETIIDKLYSIFQRKNSDKKFSETTYGVHIPNWIPTERSLEAIRDQNAVEEKLLKFYVPMEDGCFGFRTFINHLSYIFNITLTDLELHFQDFTRYENEIIIYLYCWNRRDTNCVKALTLIGESVNTPEDDQVLYHILNRQEAKCQLTLNIKPTSKFHFHGDLLRHSTNQLIVRNSDWLSCSELSCFDSFSVWIFNSKIIEFNIEFMIEQWYSVWTPKWTLAMIELIFINIDDFINRVRERIPAGLFANRSEETIEGPDGVSHRIKYSIRRGDGTIGEFLVENNKYLYIKARGNTDISLSTFISMTKSMM
;
A
#
# COMPACT_ATOMS: atom_id res chain seq x y z
N MET A 1 -2.51 -39.19 -29.09
CA MET A 1 -1.31 -38.39 -29.44
C MET A 1 -1.76 -36.94 -29.55
N ALA A 2 -1.72 -36.20 -28.44
CA ALA A 2 -2.23 -34.83 -28.38
C ALA A 2 -1.12 -33.87 -28.84
N ILE A 3 -1.41 -33.07 -29.86
CA ILE A 3 -0.55 -31.99 -30.34
C ILE A 3 -0.46 -30.97 -29.20
N LYS A 4 0.71 -30.90 -28.58
CA LYS A 4 1.04 -29.93 -27.54
C LYS A 4 1.13 -28.57 -28.25
N GLY A 5 0.01 -27.84 -28.30
CA GLY A 5 -0.04 -26.50 -28.87
C GLY A 5 0.99 -25.63 -28.15
N HIS A 6 1.94 -25.08 -28.91
CA HIS A 6 2.85 -24.04 -28.43
C HIS A 6 2.00 -22.84 -28.00
N ARG A 7 1.69 -22.74 -26.70
CA ARG A 7 1.39 -21.45 -26.10
C ARG A 7 2.71 -20.69 -26.08
N GLU A 8 2.91 -19.80 -27.04
CA GLU A 8 3.93 -18.76 -26.95
C GLU A 8 3.76 -18.07 -25.61
N THR A 9 4.74 -18.24 -24.74
CA THR A 9 4.79 -17.56 -23.46
C THR A 9 5.10 -16.08 -23.69
N ILE A 10 4.82 -15.21 -22.72
CA ILE A 10 5.28 -13.80 -22.76
C ILE A 10 6.80 -13.74 -23.04
N ILE A 11 7.54 -14.75 -22.58
CA ILE A 11 8.97 -14.96 -22.86
C ILE A 11 9.23 -15.13 -24.35
N ASP A 12 8.54 -16.05 -25.02
CA ASP A 12 8.72 -16.29 -26.46
C ASP A 12 8.40 -15.03 -27.28
N LYS A 13 7.40 -14.25 -26.85
CA LYS A 13 7.08 -12.95 -27.45
C LYS A 13 8.18 -11.91 -27.20
N LEU A 14 8.64 -11.73 -25.96
CA LEU A 14 9.75 -10.84 -25.62
C LEU A 14 11.04 -11.24 -26.37
N TYR A 15 11.40 -12.53 -26.38
CA TYR A 15 12.53 -13.07 -27.15
C TYR A 15 12.35 -12.85 -28.65
N SER A 16 11.16 -13.04 -29.22
CA SER A 16 10.94 -12.77 -30.64
C SER A 16 11.11 -11.28 -31.00
N ILE A 17 10.76 -10.38 -30.09
CA ILE A 17 10.85 -8.92 -30.27
C ILE A 17 12.30 -8.45 -30.12
N PHE A 18 13.03 -8.99 -29.14
CA PHE A 18 14.38 -8.54 -28.79
C PHE A 18 15.52 -9.33 -29.50
N GLN A 19 15.35 -10.62 -29.84
CA GLN A 19 16.36 -11.38 -30.61
C GLN A 19 16.35 -11.07 -32.10
N ARG A 20 15.20 -10.75 -32.71
CA ARG A 20 15.14 -10.40 -34.14
C ARG A 20 15.89 -9.11 -34.49
N LYS A 21 16.42 -8.36 -33.50
CA LYS A 21 17.01 -7.02 -33.67
C LYS A 21 18.42 -6.86 -33.12
N ASN A 22 19.21 -7.92 -33.00
CA ASN A 22 20.66 -7.74 -32.79
C ASN A 22 21.36 -7.00 -33.96
N SER A 23 20.71 -6.89 -35.13
CA SER A 23 21.14 -6.01 -36.24
C SER A 23 20.56 -4.59 -36.19
N ASP A 24 19.49 -4.35 -35.40
CA ASP A 24 18.75 -3.08 -35.34
C ASP A 24 18.79 -2.49 -33.92
N LYS A 25 19.99 -2.18 -33.42
CA LYS A 25 20.16 -1.27 -32.25
C LYS A 25 19.40 0.06 -32.42
N LYS A 26 19.02 0.42 -33.65
CA LYS A 26 18.24 1.63 -33.96
C LYS A 26 16.78 1.60 -33.52
N PHE A 27 16.13 0.43 -33.35
CA PHE A 27 14.67 0.40 -33.22
C PHE A 27 14.15 0.95 -31.88
N SER A 28 14.91 0.81 -30.78
CA SER A 28 14.48 1.30 -29.46
C SER A 28 14.84 2.77 -29.23
N GLU A 29 16.04 3.19 -29.65
CA GLU A 29 16.51 4.59 -29.50
C GLU A 29 15.74 5.56 -30.40
N THR A 30 15.53 5.22 -31.68
CA THR A 30 14.93 6.19 -32.63
C THR A 30 13.41 6.28 -32.57
N THR A 31 12.70 5.25 -32.11
CA THR A 31 11.23 5.22 -32.11
C THR A 31 10.63 5.69 -30.78
N TYR A 32 11.32 5.43 -29.66
CA TYR A 32 10.80 5.71 -28.33
C TYR A 32 11.75 6.50 -27.43
N GLY A 33 12.97 6.83 -27.87
CA GLY A 33 13.97 7.48 -27.02
C GLY A 33 14.43 6.59 -25.86
N VAL A 34 14.28 5.25 -25.96
CA VAL A 34 14.63 4.31 -24.87
C VAL A 34 15.78 3.41 -25.31
N HIS A 35 16.85 3.38 -24.51
CA HIS A 35 17.95 2.44 -24.66
C HIS A 35 17.73 1.20 -23.78
N ILE A 36 17.87 0.01 -24.37
CA ILE A 36 17.81 -1.28 -23.65
C ILE A 36 19.22 -1.84 -23.64
N PRO A 37 20.04 -1.56 -22.60
CA PRO A 37 21.43 -2.00 -22.64
C PRO A 37 21.57 -3.50 -22.43
N ASN A 38 20.65 -4.14 -21.69
CA ASN A 38 20.62 -5.59 -21.47
C ASN A 38 19.21 -6.05 -21.09
N TRP A 39 18.76 -7.17 -21.65
CA TRP A 39 17.65 -7.96 -21.12
C TRP A 39 18.21 -9.26 -20.55
N ILE A 40 18.12 -9.42 -19.23
CA ILE A 40 18.47 -10.65 -18.54
C ILE A 40 17.20 -11.07 -17.80
N PRO A 41 16.45 -12.08 -18.28
CA PRO A 41 15.36 -12.65 -17.50
C PRO A 41 15.97 -13.27 -16.25
N THR A 42 15.76 -12.64 -15.09
CA THR A 42 16.20 -13.17 -13.80
C THR A 42 15.09 -14.04 -13.25
N GLU A 43 15.32 -15.34 -13.09
CA GLU A 43 14.45 -16.19 -12.28
C GLU A 43 14.74 -15.87 -10.81
N ARG A 44 13.86 -15.10 -10.16
CA ARG A 44 13.83 -15.09 -8.70
C ARG A 44 13.02 -16.31 -8.26
N SER A 45 13.71 -17.35 -7.80
CA SER A 45 13.07 -18.30 -6.89
C SER A 45 12.76 -17.55 -5.60
N LEU A 46 11.49 -17.27 -5.35
CA LEU A 46 11.01 -16.84 -4.04
C LEU A 46 11.17 -18.02 -3.05
N GLU A 47 12.41 -18.40 -2.73
CA GLU A 47 12.71 -19.43 -1.73
C GLU A 47 12.34 -19.00 -0.29
N ALA A 48 11.71 -17.83 -0.13
CA ALA A 48 11.13 -17.39 1.12
C ALA A 48 9.62 -17.68 1.24
N ILE A 49 8.93 -18.12 0.18
CA ILE A 49 7.51 -18.52 0.26
C ILE A 49 7.45 -20.04 0.11
N ARG A 50 7.55 -20.74 1.24
CA ARG A 50 7.09 -22.13 1.31
C ARG A 50 5.59 -22.14 1.11
N ASP A 51 5.15 -22.16 -0.13
CA ASP A 51 4.01 -22.95 -0.58
C ASP A 51 3.88 -22.86 -2.10
N GLN A 52 3.37 -23.94 -2.67
CA GLN A 52 3.38 -24.29 -4.08
C GLN A 52 2.79 -23.17 -4.95
N ASN A 53 3.65 -22.38 -5.60
CA ASN A 53 3.53 -21.76 -6.92
C ASN A 53 4.67 -20.74 -7.07
N ALA A 54 5.82 -21.16 -7.57
CA ALA A 54 6.90 -20.23 -7.92
C ALA A 54 6.39 -19.30 -9.04
N VAL A 55 5.96 -18.10 -8.67
CA VAL A 55 5.64 -17.04 -9.64
C VAL A 55 6.97 -16.54 -10.20
N GLU A 56 7.21 -16.81 -11.48
CA GLU A 56 8.42 -16.39 -12.16
C GLU A 56 8.37 -14.86 -12.38
N GLU A 57 8.95 -14.08 -11.46
CA GLU A 57 9.14 -12.64 -11.64
C GLU A 57 10.15 -12.41 -12.77
N LYS A 58 9.79 -11.58 -13.76
CA LYS A 58 10.67 -11.24 -14.88
C LYS A 58 10.94 -9.75 -14.93
N LEU A 59 12.21 -9.39 -14.73
CA LEU A 59 12.68 -8.01 -14.71
C LEU A 59 13.28 -7.60 -16.06
N LEU A 60 12.95 -6.40 -16.53
CA LEU A 60 13.57 -5.79 -17.70
C LEU A 60 14.02 -4.36 -17.34
N LYS A 61 15.30 -4.05 -17.57
CA LYS A 61 15.91 -2.75 -17.23
C LYS A 61 16.04 -1.88 -18.47
N PHE A 62 15.66 -0.62 -18.34
CA PHE A 62 15.67 0.40 -19.39
C PHE A 62 16.47 1.61 -18.97
N TYR A 63 17.08 2.29 -19.94
CA TYR A 63 17.79 3.55 -19.75
C TYR A 63 17.21 4.57 -20.73
N VAL A 64 16.96 5.78 -20.25
CA VAL A 64 16.44 6.88 -21.08
C VAL A 64 17.48 8.00 -21.07
N PRO A 65 17.94 8.49 -22.23
CA PRO A 65 18.80 9.66 -22.28
C PRO A 65 18.10 10.86 -21.65
N MET A 66 18.83 11.64 -20.85
CA MET A 66 18.30 12.79 -20.12
C MET A 66 17.59 13.84 -21.00
N GLU A 67 17.93 13.91 -22.29
CA GLU A 67 17.45 14.95 -23.21
C GLU A 67 15.96 14.81 -23.59
N ASP A 68 15.38 13.61 -23.53
CA ASP A 68 13.98 13.36 -23.95
C ASP A 68 12.98 13.24 -22.77
N GLY A 69 13.46 13.29 -21.53
CA GLY A 69 12.65 13.18 -20.30
C GLY A 69 11.83 11.87 -20.19
N CYS A 70 10.95 11.78 -19.20
CA CYS A 70 10.12 10.58 -18.97
C CYS A 70 9.07 10.29 -20.06
N PHE A 71 8.98 11.10 -21.12
CA PHE A 71 7.97 10.98 -22.19
C PHE A 71 8.17 9.74 -23.07
N GLY A 72 9.43 9.40 -23.37
CA GLY A 72 9.77 8.17 -24.10
C GLY A 72 9.32 6.92 -23.35
N PHE A 73 9.43 6.95 -22.02
CA PHE A 73 9.09 5.82 -21.15
C PHE A 73 7.60 5.49 -21.19
N ARG A 74 6.70 6.48 -21.19
CA ARG A 74 5.26 6.18 -21.23
C ARG A 74 4.82 5.59 -22.55
N THR A 75 5.32 6.12 -23.66
CA THR A 75 5.02 5.59 -25.00
C THR A 75 5.48 4.14 -25.12
N PHE A 76 6.66 3.85 -24.61
CA PHE A 76 7.21 2.51 -24.59
C PHE A 76 6.42 1.54 -23.69
N ILE A 77 6.05 1.95 -22.47
CA ILE A 77 5.22 1.14 -21.56
C ILE A 77 3.83 0.87 -22.18
N ASN A 78 3.21 1.85 -22.83
CA ASN A 78 1.95 1.65 -23.55
C ASN A 78 2.10 0.66 -24.72
N HIS A 79 3.23 0.71 -25.43
CA HIS A 79 3.52 -0.25 -26.50
C HIS A 79 3.68 -1.68 -25.96
N LEU A 80 4.39 -1.86 -24.85
CA LEU A 80 4.47 -3.17 -24.17
C LEU A 80 3.08 -3.62 -23.70
N SER A 81 2.32 -2.73 -23.07
CA SER A 81 0.95 -3.01 -22.65
C SER A 81 0.08 -3.52 -23.80
N TYR A 82 0.18 -2.89 -24.97
CA TYR A 82 -0.51 -3.32 -26.20
C TYR A 82 -0.04 -4.67 -26.71
N ILE A 83 1.27 -4.90 -26.83
CA ILE A 83 1.85 -6.16 -27.34
C ILE A 83 1.48 -7.35 -26.44
N PHE A 84 1.56 -7.17 -25.13
CA PHE A 84 1.32 -8.23 -24.16
C PHE A 84 -0.15 -8.32 -23.72
N ASN A 85 -0.96 -7.34 -24.08
CA ASN A 85 -2.34 -7.19 -23.60
C ASN A 85 -2.40 -7.19 -22.06
N ILE A 86 -1.47 -6.45 -21.44
CA ILE A 86 -1.35 -6.30 -19.97
C ILE A 86 -1.53 -4.83 -19.63
N THR A 87 -2.46 -4.52 -18.73
CA THR A 87 -2.65 -3.15 -18.25
C THR A 87 -1.60 -2.82 -17.19
N LEU A 88 -1.08 -1.59 -17.21
CA LEU A 88 -0.25 -1.09 -16.12
C LEU A 88 -1.13 -0.91 -14.86
N THR A 89 -0.82 -1.66 -13.80
CA THR A 89 -1.62 -1.68 -12.56
C THR A 89 -0.92 -0.97 -11.41
N ASP A 90 0.39 -1.12 -11.29
CA ASP A 90 1.18 -0.71 -10.14
C ASP A 90 2.36 0.16 -10.58
N LEU A 91 2.67 1.16 -9.76
CA LEU A 91 3.90 1.96 -9.89
C LEU A 91 4.62 2.02 -8.55
N GLU A 92 5.87 1.59 -8.53
CA GLU A 92 6.80 1.85 -7.43
C GLU A 92 7.72 3.00 -7.82
N LEU A 93 7.75 4.05 -7.00
CA LEU A 93 8.51 5.27 -7.22
C LEU A 93 9.45 5.54 -6.05
N HIS A 94 10.75 5.43 -6.32
CA HIS A 94 11.83 5.85 -5.44
C HIS A 94 12.05 7.35 -5.63
N PHE A 95 11.23 8.17 -4.99
CA PHE A 95 11.09 9.59 -5.34
C PHE A 95 12.36 10.43 -5.06
N GLN A 96 13.24 9.96 -4.17
CA GLN A 96 14.51 10.60 -3.82
C GLN A 96 15.56 10.46 -4.95
N ASP A 97 15.38 9.52 -5.88
CA ASP A 97 16.29 9.32 -7.02
C ASP A 97 16.05 10.33 -8.16
N PHE A 98 14.99 11.12 -8.05
CA PHE A 98 14.53 12.03 -9.09
C PHE A 98 14.46 13.46 -8.57
N THR A 99 14.73 14.42 -9.45
CA THR A 99 14.45 15.82 -9.16
C THR A 99 12.95 16.04 -8.97
N ARG A 100 12.58 17.16 -8.35
CA ARG A 100 11.18 17.56 -8.21
C ARG A 100 10.44 17.59 -9.55
N TYR A 101 11.07 18.14 -10.59
CA TYR A 101 10.47 18.26 -11.92
C TYR A 101 10.20 16.88 -12.55
N GLU A 102 11.14 15.95 -12.41
CA GLU A 102 10.99 14.58 -12.90
C GLU A 102 9.88 13.83 -12.15
N ASN A 103 9.83 13.94 -10.82
CA ASN A 103 8.73 13.39 -10.01
C ASN A 103 7.37 13.94 -10.47
N GLU A 104 7.26 15.24 -10.72
CA GLU A 104 6.02 15.86 -11.20
C GLU A 104 5.60 15.29 -12.57
N ILE A 105 6.55 15.09 -13.49
CA ILE A 105 6.29 14.46 -14.78
C ILE A 105 5.85 13.01 -14.60
N ILE A 106 6.53 12.22 -13.77
CA ILE A 106 6.19 10.81 -13.54
C ILE A 106 4.76 10.69 -13.01
N ILE A 107 4.39 11.45 -11.98
CA ILE A 107 3.03 11.42 -11.44
C ILE A 107 2.01 11.89 -12.47
N TYR A 108 2.32 12.92 -13.23
CA TYR A 108 1.45 13.39 -14.31
C TYR A 108 1.27 12.34 -15.41
N LEU A 109 2.31 11.58 -15.75
CA LEU A 109 2.25 10.56 -16.79
C LEU A 109 1.58 9.27 -16.31
N TYR A 110 1.80 8.83 -15.08
CA TYR A 110 1.35 7.49 -14.68
C TYR A 110 0.15 7.49 -13.75
N CYS A 111 -0.03 8.55 -12.96
CA CYS A 111 -1.03 8.61 -11.90
C CYS A 111 -2.18 9.58 -12.19
N TRP A 112 -2.08 10.43 -13.21
CA TRP A 112 -3.13 11.41 -13.55
C TRP A 112 -4.07 10.89 -14.65
N ASN A 113 -5.37 10.80 -14.37
CA ASN A 113 -6.35 10.34 -15.36
C ASN A 113 -6.85 11.50 -16.24
N ARG A 114 -6.19 11.72 -17.38
CA ARG A 114 -6.58 12.80 -18.31
C ARG A 114 -7.60 12.41 -19.37
N ARG A 115 -7.87 11.10 -19.58
CA ARG A 115 -8.87 10.50 -20.50
C ARG A 115 -8.57 9.02 -20.90
N ASP A 116 -7.50 8.39 -20.39
CA ASP A 116 -7.03 7.05 -20.82
C ASP A 116 -7.03 6.00 -19.70
N THR A 117 -7.39 4.76 -20.04
CA THR A 117 -7.63 3.59 -19.17
C THR A 117 -6.38 2.98 -18.51
N ASN A 118 -5.21 3.58 -18.66
CA ASN A 118 -3.91 3.03 -18.22
C ASN A 118 -3.26 3.80 -17.05
N CYS A 119 -4.03 4.55 -16.26
CA CYS A 119 -3.52 5.12 -15.01
C CYS A 119 -3.28 3.99 -13.99
N VAL A 120 -2.21 4.12 -13.21
CA VAL A 120 -1.90 3.13 -12.17
C VAL A 120 -3.01 3.11 -11.13
N LYS A 121 -3.35 1.91 -10.67
CA LYS A 121 -4.34 1.68 -9.63
C LYS A 121 -3.70 1.65 -8.25
N ALA A 122 -2.44 1.25 -8.19
CA ALA A 122 -1.62 1.22 -6.99
C ALA A 122 -0.35 2.07 -7.17
N LEU A 123 0.00 2.83 -6.13
CA LEU A 123 1.22 3.63 -6.07
C LEU A 123 1.99 3.28 -4.80
N THR A 124 3.26 2.95 -4.93
CA THR A 124 4.19 2.75 -3.82
C THR A 124 5.26 3.83 -3.87
N LEU A 125 5.35 4.63 -2.81
CA LEU A 125 6.39 5.65 -2.65
C LEU A 125 7.47 5.13 -1.69
N ILE A 126 8.72 5.16 -2.13
CA ILE A 126 9.87 4.70 -1.37
C ILE A 126 10.85 5.85 -1.18
N GLY A 127 11.19 6.13 0.08
CA GLY A 127 12.31 6.98 0.48
C GLY A 127 13.33 6.13 1.23
N GLU A 128 14.49 5.89 0.62
CA GLU A 128 15.54 5.06 1.22
C GLU A 128 16.15 5.74 2.46
N SER A 129 16.32 7.05 2.37
CA SER A 129 16.93 7.90 3.38
C SER A 129 15.90 8.78 4.10
N VAL A 130 16.32 9.40 5.22
CA VAL A 130 15.50 10.39 5.91
C VAL A 130 15.36 11.61 5.00
N ASN A 131 14.13 12.08 4.82
CA ASN A 131 13.81 13.21 3.95
C ASN A 131 14.53 14.49 4.38
N THR A 132 14.89 15.29 3.40
CA THR A 132 15.13 16.73 3.55
C THR A 132 13.81 17.50 3.52
N PRO A 133 13.78 18.80 3.92
CA PRO A 133 12.59 19.64 3.75
C PRO A 133 12.11 19.73 2.28
N GLU A 134 13.03 19.65 1.33
CA GLU A 134 12.74 19.64 -0.11
C GLU A 134 12.06 18.32 -0.51
N ASP A 135 12.51 17.19 0.02
CA ASP A 135 11.89 15.87 -0.20
C ASP A 135 10.45 15.83 0.34
N ASP A 136 10.21 16.44 1.50
CA ASP A 136 8.85 16.57 2.05
C ASP A 136 7.95 17.40 1.13
N GLN A 137 8.48 18.45 0.49
CA GLN A 137 7.72 19.22 -0.51
C GLN A 137 7.39 18.37 -1.74
N VAL A 138 8.36 17.58 -2.24
CA VAL A 138 8.12 16.63 -3.34
C VAL A 138 7.01 15.65 -2.95
N LEU A 139 7.07 15.09 -1.75
CA LEU A 139 6.05 14.19 -1.22
C LEU A 139 4.67 14.86 -1.17
N TYR A 140 4.56 16.09 -0.65
CA TYR A 140 3.31 16.85 -0.68
C TYR A 140 2.76 17.03 -2.10
N HIS A 141 3.64 17.33 -3.06
CA HIS A 141 3.25 17.49 -4.46
C HIS A 141 2.75 16.20 -5.09
N ILE A 142 3.40 15.07 -4.80
CA ILE A 142 3.00 13.75 -5.28
C ILE A 142 1.64 13.37 -4.70
N LEU A 143 1.49 13.43 -3.38
CA LEU A 143 0.28 13.00 -2.67
C LEU A 143 -0.97 13.80 -3.07
N ASN A 144 -0.82 15.11 -3.29
CA ASN A 144 -1.91 15.99 -3.75
C ASN A 144 -2.32 15.78 -5.22
N ARG A 145 -1.53 15.06 -6.02
CA ARG A 145 -1.76 14.94 -7.47
C ARG A 145 -2.06 13.53 -7.94
N GLN A 146 -1.57 12.52 -7.23
CA GLN A 146 -1.80 11.13 -7.58
C GLN A 146 -3.31 10.79 -7.49
N GLU A 147 -3.81 9.97 -8.42
CA GLU A 147 -5.19 9.50 -8.44
C GLU A 147 -5.29 7.96 -8.32
N ALA A 148 -4.31 7.32 -7.67
CA ALA A 148 -4.38 5.90 -7.37
C ALA A 148 -5.58 5.64 -6.45
N LYS A 149 -6.50 4.76 -6.88
CA LYS A 149 -7.75 4.48 -6.16
C LYS A 149 -7.72 3.18 -5.39
N CYS A 150 -6.91 2.21 -5.81
CA CYS A 150 -6.89 0.90 -5.18
C CYS A 150 -5.97 0.89 -3.96
N GLN A 151 -4.71 1.26 -4.14
CA GLN A 151 -3.72 1.17 -3.06
C GLN A 151 -2.72 2.33 -3.11
N LEU A 152 -2.41 2.88 -1.95
CA LEU A 152 -1.29 3.79 -1.77
C LEU A 152 -0.39 3.22 -0.67
N THR A 153 0.88 2.97 -0.99
CA THR A 153 1.89 2.52 -0.04
C THR A 153 2.89 3.65 0.20
N LEU A 154 3.05 4.05 1.46
CA LEU A 154 4.01 5.05 1.91
C LEU A 154 5.10 4.33 2.69
N ASN A 155 6.26 4.13 2.08
CA ASN A 155 7.46 3.64 2.74
C ASN A 155 8.48 4.78 2.79
N ILE A 156 8.24 5.71 3.71
CA ILE A 156 8.91 7.01 3.77
C ILE A 156 9.43 7.31 5.17
N LYS A 157 10.41 8.20 5.25
CA LYS A 157 10.99 8.70 6.51
C LYS A 157 10.98 10.24 6.50
N PRO A 158 9.80 10.86 6.64
CA PRO A 158 9.66 12.30 6.51
C PRO A 158 10.37 13.05 7.65
N THR A 159 10.56 14.37 7.48
CA THR A 159 11.09 15.19 8.59
C THR A 159 10.06 15.34 9.71
N SER A 160 10.49 15.77 10.88
CA SER A 160 9.58 16.07 12.00
C SER A 160 8.61 17.23 11.75
N LYS A 161 8.80 18.00 10.67
CA LYS A 161 7.90 19.08 10.25
C LYS A 161 6.83 18.63 9.26
N PHE A 162 6.93 17.40 8.76
CA PHE A 162 5.92 16.84 7.89
C PHE A 162 4.68 16.49 8.70
N HIS A 163 3.52 16.94 8.22
CA HIS A 163 2.24 16.65 8.83
C HIS A 163 1.29 16.15 7.76
N PHE A 164 0.66 15.01 8.03
CA PHE A 164 -0.34 14.47 7.13
C PHE A 164 -1.70 15.10 7.42
N HIS A 165 -2.17 15.94 6.51
CA HIS A 165 -3.48 16.57 6.62
C HIS A 165 -4.55 15.76 5.87
N GLY A 166 -5.79 15.78 6.37
CA GLY A 166 -6.87 14.94 5.84
C GLY A 166 -7.39 15.32 4.45
N ASP A 167 -6.91 16.42 3.88
CA ASP A 167 -7.14 16.92 2.53
C ASP A 167 -5.95 16.70 1.58
N LEU A 168 -4.84 16.13 2.08
CA LEU A 168 -3.62 15.88 1.32
C LEU A 168 -3.82 14.85 0.21
N LEU A 169 -4.76 13.92 0.39
CA LEU A 169 -5.12 12.95 -0.64
C LEU A 169 -6.25 13.51 -1.48
N ARG A 170 -6.00 13.64 -2.79
CA ARG A 170 -7.01 14.12 -3.74
C ARG A 170 -8.20 13.16 -3.90
N HIS A 171 -7.99 11.87 -3.64
CA HIS A 171 -9.01 10.84 -3.69
C HIS A 171 -8.86 9.89 -2.51
N SER A 172 -9.99 9.36 -2.03
CA SER A 172 -10.02 8.27 -1.08
C SER A 172 -9.50 6.98 -1.72
N THR A 173 -8.50 6.35 -1.12
CA THR A 173 -8.00 5.03 -1.58
C THR A 173 -8.82 3.90 -0.96
N ASN A 174 -8.86 2.73 -1.59
CA ASN A 174 -9.43 1.55 -0.91
C ASN A 174 -8.49 1.06 0.21
N GLN A 175 -7.19 1.19 -0.02
CA GLN A 175 -6.16 0.77 0.92
C GLN A 175 -5.06 1.80 1.00
N LEU A 176 -4.67 2.14 2.23
CA LEU A 176 -3.49 2.94 2.54
C LEU A 176 -2.56 2.09 3.41
N ILE A 177 -1.33 1.89 2.96
CA ILE A 177 -0.30 1.16 3.68
C ILE A 177 0.78 2.15 4.08
N VAL A 178 1.08 2.27 5.36
CA VAL A 178 2.18 3.10 5.86
C VAL A 178 3.19 2.21 6.55
N ARG A 179 4.41 2.18 6.01
CA ARG A 179 5.57 1.50 6.59
C ARG A 179 6.50 2.51 7.24
N ASN A 180 7.27 2.05 8.22
CA ASN A 180 8.17 2.93 9.00
C ASN A 180 7.41 4.11 9.62
N SER A 181 6.27 3.81 10.25
CA SER A 181 5.28 4.79 10.70
C SER A 181 5.62 5.51 12.01
N ASP A 182 6.88 5.54 12.40
CA ASP A 182 7.38 6.22 13.60
C ASP A 182 7.00 7.71 13.69
N TRP A 183 6.74 8.32 12.53
CA TRP A 183 6.37 9.72 12.39
C TRP A 183 4.85 9.96 12.50
N LEU A 184 4.02 8.92 12.48
CA LEU A 184 2.57 9.05 12.57
C LEU A 184 2.12 9.18 14.02
N SER A 185 1.25 10.16 14.29
CA SER A 185 0.44 10.20 15.50
C SER A 185 -1.00 9.74 15.22
N CYS A 186 -1.79 9.57 16.28
CA CYS A 186 -3.22 9.30 16.15
C CYS A 186 -3.99 10.43 15.46
N SER A 187 -3.47 11.66 15.49
CA SER A 187 -4.05 12.78 14.75
C SER A 187 -3.95 12.56 13.24
N GLU A 188 -2.78 12.18 12.71
CA GLU A 188 -2.64 11.84 11.29
C GLU A 188 -3.50 10.61 10.94
N LEU A 189 -3.50 9.56 11.78
CA LEU A 189 -4.33 8.37 11.57
C LEU A 189 -5.82 8.71 11.46
N SER A 190 -6.30 9.65 12.30
CA SER A 190 -7.70 10.11 12.26
C SER A 190 -8.10 10.76 10.93
N CYS A 191 -7.11 11.31 10.22
CA CYS A 191 -7.29 12.09 8.99
C CYS A 191 -7.28 11.24 7.72
N PHE A 192 -6.82 9.99 7.77
CA PHE A 192 -6.69 9.17 6.57
C PHE A 192 -8.04 8.87 5.91
N ASP A 193 -8.18 9.34 4.67
CA ASP A 193 -9.33 9.08 3.82
C ASP A 193 -9.09 7.82 2.98
N SER A 194 -9.34 6.66 3.58
CA SER A 194 -9.19 5.36 2.92
C SER A 194 -10.21 4.37 3.47
N PHE A 195 -10.66 3.38 2.70
CA PHE A 195 -11.51 2.33 3.26
C PHE A 195 -10.78 1.51 4.34
N SER A 196 -9.54 1.11 4.04
CA SER A 196 -8.66 0.37 4.96
C SER A 196 -7.29 1.02 5.12
N VAL A 197 -6.73 0.96 6.33
CA VAL A 197 -5.42 1.53 6.66
C VAL A 197 -4.56 0.49 7.36
N TRP A 198 -3.35 0.26 6.86
CA TRP A 198 -2.37 -0.64 7.47
C TRP A 198 -1.15 0.16 7.90
N ILE A 199 -0.79 0.04 9.17
CA ILE A 199 0.30 0.78 9.78
C ILE A 199 1.31 -0.23 10.31
N PHE A 200 2.54 -0.15 9.81
CA PHE A 200 3.63 -1.02 10.18
C PHE A 200 4.71 -0.27 10.93
N ASN A 201 5.37 -0.93 11.87
CA ASN A 201 6.45 -0.36 12.68
C ASN A 201 6.03 0.97 13.32
N SER A 202 4.93 0.96 14.09
CA SER A 202 4.40 2.18 14.71
C SER A 202 4.98 2.44 16.10
N LYS A 203 5.05 3.72 16.46
CA LYS A 203 5.28 4.21 17.84
C LYS A 203 4.01 4.58 18.59
N ILE A 204 2.83 4.27 18.02
CA ILE A 204 1.55 4.39 18.74
C ILE A 204 1.61 3.54 20.01
N ILE A 205 1.21 4.11 21.13
CA ILE A 205 1.14 3.42 22.44
C ILE A 205 -0.30 3.24 22.90
N GLU A 206 -0.51 2.41 23.91
CA GLU A 206 -1.83 2.12 24.48
C GLU A 206 -2.62 3.39 24.84
N PHE A 207 -1.95 4.38 25.44
CA PHE A 207 -2.58 5.67 25.76
C PHE A 207 -3.23 6.35 24.54
N ASN A 208 -2.59 6.27 23.37
CA ASN A 208 -3.16 6.86 22.16
C ASN A 208 -4.40 6.08 21.68
N ILE A 209 -4.39 4.75 21.86
CA ILE A 209 -5.50 3.87 21.48
C ILE A 209 -6.68 4.07 22.42
N GLU A 210 -6.44 4.20 23.73
CA GLU A 210 -7.45 4.59 24.72
C GLU A 210 -8.15 5.87 24.30
N PHE A 211 -7.36 6.91 23.98
CA PHE A 211 -7.89 8.19 23.54
C PHE A 211 -8.74 8.06 22.26
N MET A 212 -8.29 7.28 21.28
CA MET A 212 -9.09 7.03 20.07
C MET A 212 -10.43 6.33 20.37
N ILE A 213 -10.46 5.38 21.30
CA ILE A 213 -11.69 4.68 21.70
C ILE A 213 -12.64 5.63 22.43
N GLU A 214 -12.12 6.46 23.34
CA GLU A 214 -12.88 7.48 24.06
C GLU A 214 -13.51 8.49 23.08
N GLN A 215 -12.75 8.98 22.10
CA GLN A 215 -13.26 9.86 21.04
C GLN A 215 -14.33 9.15 20.21
N TRP A 216 -14.07 7.91 19.77
CA TRP A 216 -15.00 7.14 18.94
C TRP A 216 -16.34 6.89 19.65
N TYR A 217 -16.26 6.55 20.94
CA TYR A 217 -17.42 6.38 21.81
C TYR A 217 -18.18 7.70 21.98
N SER A 218 -17.47 8.83 22.00
CA SER A 218 -18.01 10.19 22.02
C SER A 218 -18.47 10.71 20.64
N VAL A 219 -18.89 9.81 19.75
CA VAL A 219 -19.51 10.10 18.44
C VAL A 219 -18.51 10.53 17.35
N TRP A 220 -17.23 10.73 17.65
CA TRP A 220 -16.23 10.86 16.59
C TRP A 220 -16.18 9.57 15.74
N THR A 221 -15.96 9.71 14.44
CA THR A 221 -15.86 8.56 13.53
C THR A 221 -14.71 8.82 12.55
N PRO A 222 -13.68 7.94 12.49
CA PRO A 222 -12.59 8.10 11.54
C PRO A 222 -13.10 8.07 10.11
N LYS A 223 -12.38 8.70 9.16
CA LYS A 223 -12.72 8.61 7.73
C LYS A 223 -12.59 7.18 7.19
N TRP A 224 -11.67 6.41 7.75
CA TRP A 224 -11.50 4.99 7.45
C TRP A 224 -12.48 4.06 8.16
N THR A 225 -12.58 2.83 7.65
CA THR A 225 -13.46 1.80 8.22
C THR A 225 -12.69 0.72 8.95
N LEU A 226 -11.61 0.23 8.33
CA LEU A 226 -10.78 -0.84 8.85
C LEU A 226 -9.37 -0.33 9.08
N ALA A 227 -8.77 -0.66 10.22
CA ALA A 227 -7.36 -0.38 10.48
C ALA A 227 -6.64 -1.63 10.99
N MET A 228 -5.40 -1.83 10.57
CA MET A 228 -4.45 -2.75 11.18
C MET A 228 -3.23 -1.93 11.61
N ILE A 229 -2.82 -2.05 12.87
CA ILE A 229 -1.68 -1.33 13.44
C ILE A 229 -0.74 -2.34 14.08
N GLU A 230 0.48 -2.41 13.57
CA GLU A 230 1.58 -3.14 14.18
C GLU A 230 2.20 -2.29 15.29
N LEU A 231 2.16 -2.83 16.50
CA LEU A 231 2.66 -2.22 17.73
C LEU A 231 3.83 -3.04 18.27
N ILE A 232 4.65 -2.42 19.11
CA ILE A 232 5.75 -3.13 19.80
C ILE A 232 5.17 -4.19 20.73
N PHE A 233 4.15 -3.79 21.51
CA PHE A 233 3.40 -4.65 22.40
C PHE A 233 2.09 -3.95 22.77
N ILE A 234 1.01 -4.73 22.97
CA ILE A 234 -0.27 -4.22 23.46
C ILE A 234 -1.04 -5.29 24.24
N ASN A 235 -1.63 -4.88 25.37
CA ASN A 235 -2.59 -5.69 26.12
C ASN A 235 -4.00 -5.05 26.06
N ILE A 236 -4.90 -5.69 25.31
CA ILE A 236 -6.26 -5.18 25.12
C ILE A 236 -7.10 -5.18 26.38
N ASP A 237 -6.91 -6.15 27.27
CA ASP A 237 -7.66 -6.20 28.52
C ASP A 237 -7.30 -5.00 29.42
N ASP A 238 -6.00 -4.67 29.50
CA ASP A 238 -5.51 -3.58 30.32
C ASP A 238 -6.02 -2.22 29.83
N PHE A 239 -5.88 -1.91 28.53
CA PHE A 239 -6.28 -0.60 28.03
C PHE A 239 -7.82 -0.43 28.00
N ILE A 240 -8.58 -1.49 27.70
CA ILE A 240 -10.06 -1.42 27.75
C ILE A 240 -10.56 -1.19 29.18
N ASN A 241 -9.94 -1.83 30.17
CA ASN A 241 -10.30 -1.60 31.58
C ASN A 241 -10.05 -0.15 32.00
N ARG A 242 -8.92 0.45 31.59
CA ARG A 242 -8.66 1.88 31.82
C ARG A 242 -9.67 2.80 31.14
N VAL A 243 -10.10 2.48 29.91
CA VAL A 243 -11.16 3.23 29.21
C VAL A 243 -12.49 3.12 29.96
N ARG A 244 -12.86 1.92 30.45
CA ARG A 244 -14.08 1.70 31.23
C ARG A 244 -14.14 2.57 32.49
N GLU A 245 -13.01 2.71 33.19
CA GLU A 245 -12.91 3.55 34.40
C GLU A 245 -13.15 5.03 34.11
N ARG A 246 -12.83 5.51 32.90
CA ARG A 246 -12.96 6.93 32.53
C ARG A 246 -14.31 7.30 31.91
N ILE A 247 -15.07 6.34 31.37
CA ILE A 247 -16.33 6.61 30.67
C ILE A 247 -17.51 6.65 31.69
N PRO A 248 -18.21 7.79 31.86
CA PRO A 248 -19.19 7.99 32.93
C PRO A 248 -20.43 7.08 32.89
N ALA A 249 -20.80 6.57 31.71
CA ALA A 249 -22.04 5.83 31.49
C ALA A 249 -21.89 4.31 31.55
N GLY A 250 -20.69 3.79 31.88
CA GLY A 250 -20.38 2.37 31.81
C GLY A 250 -20.28 1.89 30.36
N LEU A 251 -19.06 1.71 29.86
CA LEU A 251 -18.81 1.21 28.51
C LEU A 251 -19.31 -0.24 28.38
N PHE A 252 -20.34 -0.47 27.57
CA PHE A 252 -20.76 -1.82 27.17
C PHE A 252 -19.77 -2.39 26.15
N ALA A 253 -18.89 -3.27 26.61
CA ALA A 253 -17.88 -3.93 25.79
C ALA A 253 -17.93 -5.44 26.00
N ASN A 254 -18.29 -6.18 24.94
CA ASN A 254 -18.34 -7.64 24.95
C ASN A 254 -16.98 -8.21 24.57
N ARG A 255 -16.38 -8.99 25.46
CA ARG A 255 -15.10 -9.65 25.24
C ARG A 255 -15.33 -11.04 24.63
N SER A 256 -14.50 -11.40 23.66
CA SER A 256 -14.36 -12.76 23.13
C SER A 256 -12.90 -13.07 22.89
N GLU A 257 -12.52 -14.33 23.00
CA GLU A 257 -11.14 -14.79 22.84
C GLU A 257 -11.15 -16.06 22.00
N GLU A 258 -10.18 -16.17 21.09
CA GLU A 258 -10.01 -17.33 20.22
C GLU A 258 -8.52 -17.61 20.02
N THR A 259 -8.22 -18.90 19.84
CA THR A 259 -6.89 -19.36 19.43
C THR A 259 -7.05 -20.11 18.12
N ILE A 260 -6.29 -19.73 17.10
CA ILE A 260 -6.39 -20.27 15.75
C ILE A 260 -5.04 -20.83 15.35
N GLU A 261 -5.03 -22.09 14.91
CA GLU A 261 -3.88 -22.69 14.24
C GLU A 261 -3.93 -22.35 12.75
N GLY A 262 -2.87 -21.74 12.24
CA GLY A 262 -2.71 -21.41 10.83
C GLY A 262 -1.36 -21.83 10.28
N PRO A 263 -1.10 -21.54 8.98
CA PRO A 263 0.18 -21.85 8.32
C PRO A 263 1.38 -21.24 9.04
N ASP A 264 1.19 -20.04 9.61
CA ASP A 264 2.23 -19.27 10.32
C ASP A 264 2.36 -19.67 11.81
N GLY A 265 1.67 -20.73 12.23
CA GLY A 265 1.64 -21.21 13.61
C GLY A 265 0.37 -20.82 14.37
N VAL A 266 0.47 -20.86 15.71
CA VAL A 266 -0.65 -20.56 16.61
C VAL A 266 -0.80 -19.05 16.76
N SER A 267 -2.00 -18.56 16.50
CA SER A 267 -2.38 -17.16 16.70
C SER A 267 -3.39 -17.04 17.82
N HIS A 268 -3.10 -16.15 18.77
CA HIS A 268 -3.97 -15.82 19.89
C HIS A 268 -4.66 -14.48 19.65
N ARG A 269 -5.98 -14.44 19.77
CA ARG A 269 -6.79 -13.25 19.48
C ARG A 269 -7.75 -12.94 20.61
N ILE A 270 -7.72 -11.70 21.07
CA ILE A 270 -8.70 -11.15 22.01
C ILE A 270 -9.43 -10.02 21.32
N LYS A 271 -10.76 -10.07 21.32
CA LYS A 271 -11.63 -9.08 20.68
C LYS A 271 -12.58 -8.47 21.70
N TYR A 272 -12.77 -7.16 21.57
CA TYR A 272 -13.80 -6.38 22.22
C TYR A 272 -14.76 -5.78 21.19
N SER A 273 -16.05 -5.98 21.40
CA SER A 273 -17.10 -5.29 20.63
C SER A 273 -17.76 -4.25 21.53
N ILE A 274 -17.58 -2.99 21.19
CA ILE A 274 -18.06 -1.82 21.95
C ILE A 274 -19.28 -1.25 21.27
N ARG A 275 -20.38 -1.09 22.02
CA ARG A 275 -21.62 -0.48 21.50
C ARG A 275 -21.70 0.99 21.89
N ARG A 276 -21.81 1.87 20.89
CA ARG A 276 -22.08 3.30 21.07
C ARG A 276 -23.57 3.56 21.32
N GLY A 277 -23.90 4.70 21.92
CA GLY A 277 -25.28 5.08 22.26
C GLY A 277 -26.23 5.18 21.06
N ASP A 278 -25.72 5.41 19.85
CA ASP A 278 -26.49 5.42 18.60
C ASP A 278 -26.70 4.01 18.00
N GLY A 279 -26.22 2.96 18.68
CA GLY A 279 -26.31 1.58 18.24
C GLY A 279 -25.16 1.10 17.36
N THR A 280 -24.23 1.97 16.95
CA THR A 280 -23.05 1.58 16.18
C THR A 280 -22.14 0.67 17.02
N ILE A 281 -21.64 -0.41 16.43
CA ILE A 281 -20.70 -1.33 17.08
C ILE A 281 -19.32 -1.13 16.47
N GLY A 282 -18.34 -0.85 17.32
CA GLY A 282 -16.92 -0.83 17.00
C GLY A 282 -16.29 -2.12 17.48
N GLU A 283 -15.45 -2.74 16.65
CA GLU A 283 -14.73 -3.95 17.03
C GLU A 283 -13.22 -3.66 17.11
N PHE A 284 -12.60 -4.11 18.19
CA PHE A 284 -11.17 -3.97 18.47
C PHE A 284 -10.62 -5.36 18.77
N LEU A 285 -9.70 -5.84 17.95
CA LEU A 285 -9.11 -7.17 18.09
C LEU A 285 -7.59 -7.04 18.18
N VAL A 286 -7.00 -7.64 19.19
CA VAL A 286 -5.54 -7.77 19.29
C VAL A 286 -5.15 -9.21 18.98
N GLU A 287 -4.21 -9.36 18.04
CA GLU A 287 -3.58 -10.63 17.68
C GLU A 287 -2.14 -10.66 18.22
N ASN A 288 -1.81 -11.72 18.97
CA ASN A 288 -0.48 -12.00 19.52
C ASN A 288 0.14 -10.83 20.31
N ASN A 289 -0.67 -10.01 20.96
CA ASN A 289 -0.25 -8.79 21.68
C ASN A 289 0.59 -7.82 20.82
N LYS A 290 0.43 -7.88 19.49
CA LYS A 290 1.27 -7.14 18.54
C LYS A 290 0.46 -6.37 17.51
N TYR A 291 -0.54 -7.02 16.91
CA TYR A 291 -1.34 -6.41 15.85
C TYR A 291 -2.71 -6.01 16.40
N LEU A 292 -3.04 -4.73 16.34
CA LEU A 292 -4.37 -4.21 16.63
C LEU A 292 -5.16 -4.07 15.33
N TYR A 293 -6.29 -4.76 15.24
CA TYR A 293 -7.26 -4.61 14.17
C TYR A 293 -8.50 -3.87 14.68
N ILE A 294 -8.96 -2.89 13.92
CA ILE A 294 -10.08 -2.03 14.29
C ILE A 294 -11.10 -2.05 13.16
N LYS A 295 -12.37 -2.26 13.50
CA LYS A 295 -13.53 -1.95 12.67
C LYS A 295 -14.31 -0.82 13.33
N ALA A 296 -14.17 0.40 12.81
CA ALA A 296 -14.73 1.60 13.42
C ALA A 296 -16.11 2.00 12.87
N ARG A 297 -16.54 1.41 11.75
CA ARG A 297 -17.84 1.67 11.11
C ARG A 297 -18.58 0.36 10.88
N GLY A 298 -19.87 0.33 11.22
CA GLY A 298 -20.72 -0.86 11.07
C GLY A 298 -21.19 -1.13 9.64
N ASN A 299 -20.99 -0.19 8.73
CA ASN A 299 -21.63 -0.10 7.42
C ASN A 299 -20.97 -1.01 6.36
N THR A 300 -20.20 -2.02 6.77
CA THR A 300 -19.42 -2.83 5.85
C THR A 300 -19.67 -4.32 6.03
N ASP A 301 -19.88 -4.99 4.91
CA ASP A 301 -20.06 -6.45 4.83
C ASP A 301 -18.76 -7.22 5.14
N ILE A 302 -17.62 -6.52 5.20
CA ILE A 302 -16.32 -7.11 5.51
C ILE A 302 -16.21 -7.30 7.03
N SER A 303 -16.08 -8.56 7.46
CA SER A 303 -15.76 -8.90 8.85
C SER A 303 -14.29 -8.65 9.17
N LEU A 304 -13.96 -8.49 10.46
CA LEU A 304 -12.57 -8.43 10.89
C LEU A 304 -11.79 -9.69 10.51
N SER A 305 -12.40 -10.88 10.54
CA SER A 305 -11.73 -12.11 10.13
C SER A 305 -11.31 -12.09 8.66
N THR A 306 -12.19 -11.65 7.76
CA THR A 306 -11.85 -11.48 6.32
C THR A 306 -10.75 -10.45 6.15
N PHE A 307 -10.82 -9.32 6.86
CA PHE A 307 -9.78 -8.29 6.81
C PHE A 307 -8.41 -8.82 7.25
N ILE A 308 -8.35 -9.62 8.33
CA ILE A 308 -7.10 -10.24 8.80
C ILE A 308 -6.56 -11.25 7.78
N SER A 309 -7.43 -12.02 7.11
CA SER A 309 -6.97 -12.91 6.02
C SER A 309 -6.36 -12.12 4.86
N MET A 310 -6.93 -10.97 4.51
CA MET A 310 -6.37 -10.08 3.49
C MET A 310 -5.01 -9.52 3.91
N THR A 311 -4.84 -9.10 5.17
CA THR A 311 -3.56 -8.59 5.67
C THR A 311 -2.45 -9.63 5.59
N LYS A 312 -2.74 -10.88 5.96
CA LYS A 312 -1.75 -11.97 5.93
C LYS A 312 -1.33 -12.37 4.53
N SER A 313 -2.23 -12.30 3.54
CA SER A 313 -1.87 -12.60 2.15
C SER A 313 -0.90 -11.60 1.51
N MET A 314 -0.71 -10.43 2.12
CA MET A 314 0.08 -9.32 1.60
C MET A 314 1.32 -8.99 2.46
N MET A 315 1.50 -9.70 3.58
CA MET A 315 2.72 -9.66 4.42
C MET A 315 3.70 -10.72 3.94
#